data_AF-A0A832V1X6-F1
#
_entry.id   AF-A0A832V1X6-F1
#
_cell.length_a   1.000
_cell.length_b   1.000
_cell.length_c   1.000
_cell.angle_alpha   90.00
_cell.angle_beta   90.00
_cell.angle_gamma   90.00
#
_symmetry.space_group_name_H-M   'P 1'
#
loop_
_entity.id
_entity.type
_entity.pdbx_description
1 polymer ?
#
loop_
_entity_poly.entity_id
_entity_poly.type
_entity_poly.pdbx_seq_one_letter_code
_entity_poly.pdbx_strand_id
1 'polypeptide(L)'
;MITTFLSKVFGTVMSSYLGGFGTSQIQPTKEMFVDSLSFCAFRKKVLREVGLNDPKFKVGQDAELNIRIRKAGYKFLYTPKTFVWYYKRSTFSGFFAQMFRYGWARAKMIRKHPDTSRIFYFGPTIFTTVLIALILAALKSNLAQFLLALFLIIYGGMVLSSSIRRANSVRFVLAAFFAYWIEHLAYGIGFLYGAIN
;
A
#
# COMPACT_ATOMS: atom_id res chain seq x y z
N MET A 1 -12.69 -18.76 13.42
CA MET A 1 -11.73 -17.70 13.08
C MET A 1 -12.48 -16.49 12.54
N ILE A 2 -12.50 -15.37 13.27
CA ILE A 2 -13.37 -14.23 12.90
C ILE A 2 -12.58 -13.30 11.97
N THR A 3 -12.49 -13.68 10.70
CA THR A 3 -12.18 -12.71 9.65
C THR A 3 -13.44 -11.87 9.41
N THR A 4 -13.42 -10.62 9.87
CA THR A 4 -14.57 -9.73 9.63
C THR A 4 -14.78 -9.52 8.12
N PHE A 5 -16.01 -9.22 7.74
CA PHE A 5 -16.36 -8.90 6.35
C PHE A 5 -15.43 -7.83 5.76
N LEU A 6 -15.20 -6.74 6.48
CA LEU A 6 -14.33 -5.64 6.03
C LEU A 6 -12.85 -6.05 5.96
N SER A 7 -12.36 -6.88 6.88
CA SER A 7 -11.00 -7.42 6.82
C SER A 7 -10.74 -8.22 5.55
N LYS A 8 -11.74 -8.97 5.06
CA LYS A 8 -11.68 -9.68 3.78
C LYS A 8 -11.64 -8.70 2.61
N VAL A 9 -12.52 -7.70 2.61
CA VAL A 9 -12.57 -6.65 1.59
C VAL A 9 -11.22 -5.95 1.46
N PHE A 10 -10.68 -5.40 2.55
CA PHE A 10 -9.39 -4.69 2.52
C PHE A 10 -8.26 -5.59 2.03
N GLY A 11 -8.28 -6.87 2.44
CA GLY A 11 -7.29 -7.82 1.95
C GLY A 11 -7.34 -8.03 0.44
N THR A 12 -8.54 -8.19 -0.12
CA THR A 12 -8.75 -8.36 -1.55
C THR A 12 -8.37 -7.13 -2.37
N VAL A 13 -8.64 -5.93 -1.84
CA VAL A 13 -8.28 -4.66 -2.47
C VAL A 13 -6.76 -4.48 -2.51
N MET A 14 -6.06 -4.68 -1.39
CA MET A 14 -4.59 -4.57 -1.33
C MET A 14 -3.85 -5.64 -2.17
N SER A 15 -4.46 -6.79 -2.38
CA SER A 15 -3.92 -7.85 -3.25
C SER A 15 -4.29 -7.66 -4.73
N SER A 16 -4.99 -6.58 -5.07
CA SER A 16 -5.31 -6.24 -6.46
C SER A 16 -4.20 -5.42 -7.11
N TYR A 17 -4.13 -5.47 -8.44
CA TYR A 17 -3.23 -4.60 -9.21
C TYR A 17 -3.54 -3.12 -8.98
N LEU A 18 -4.83 -2.75 -8.95
CA LEU A 18 -5.25 -1.35 -8.76
C LEU A 18 -4.94 -0.84 -7.34
N GLY A 19 -5.07 -1.68 -6.31
CA GLY A 19 -4.74 -1.31 -4.93
C GLY A 19 -3.24 -1.14 -4.75
N GLY A 20 -2.49 -2.20 -5.07
CA GLY A 20 -1.05 -2.24 -4.85
C GLY A 20 -0.19 -1.52 -5.88
N PHE A 21 -0.70 -1.17 -7.07
CA PHE A 21 0.08 -0.62 -8.20
C PHE A 21 1.42 -1.38 -8.39
N GLY A 22 1.39 -2.65 -8.79
CA GLY A 22 2.61 -3.46 -8.95
C GLY A 22 3.34 -3.83 -7.65
N THR A 23 2.84 -3.40 -6.48
CA THR A 23 3.31 -3.78 -5.14
C THR A 23 2.27 -4.59 -4.38
N SER A 24 1.30 -5.14 -5.13
CA SER A 24 0.18 -5.93 -4.62
C SER A 24 0.66 -7.06 -3.71
N GLN A 25 -0.03 -7.23 -2.59
CA GLN A 25 0.30 -8.26 -1.60
C GLN A 25 -0.17 -9.64 -2.07
N ILE A 26 0.47 -10.18 -3.10
CA ILE A 26 0.23 -11.53 -3.63
C ILE A 26 1.25 -12.46 -3.01
N GLN A 27 0.77 -13.55 -2.41
CA GLN A 27 1.63 -14.57 -1.82
C GLN A 27 2.04 -15.59 -2.90
N PRO A 28 3.33 -15.90 -3.05
CA PRO A 28 3.76 -16.97 -3.94
C PRO A 28 3.18 -18.32 -3.51
N THR A 29 2.96 -19.21 -4.48
CA THR A 29 2.46 -20.58 -4.24
C THR A 29 3.57 -21.62 -4.10
N LYS A 30 4.81 -21.25 -4.42
CA LYS A 30 6.00 -22.11 -4.38
C LYS A 30 7.13 -21.41 -3.63
N GLU A 31 8.09 -22.21 -3.17
CA GLU A 31 9.31 -21.67 -2.58
C GLU A 31 10.08 -20.85 -3.62
N MET A 32 10.48 -19.64 -3.26
CA MET A 32 11.24 -18.77 -4.15
C MET A 32 11.99 -17.70 -3.37
N PHE A 33 13.05 -17.15 -3.98
CA PHE A 33 13.67 -15.96 -3.45
C PHE A 33 12.81 -14.73 -3.75
N VAL A 34 12.62 -13.88 -2.73
CA VAL A 34 11.82 -12.66 -2.83
C VAL A 34 12.63 -11.45 -2.38
N ASP A 35 12.10 -10.29 -2.76
CA ASP A 35 12.68 -8.99 -2.48
C ASP A 35 12.47 -8.52 -1.03
N SER A 36 11.42 -9.01 -0.36
CA SER A 36 11.10 -8.66 1.03
C SER A 36 10.08 -9.63 1.64
N LEU A 37 10.13 -9.80 2.96
CA LEU A 37 9.17 -10.57 3.76
C LEU A 37 8.78 -9.78 5.02
N SER A 38 7.46 -9.63 5.25
CA SER A 38 6.93 -8.94 6.44
C SER A 38 7.01 -9.77 7.72
N PHE A 39 6.92 -11.11 7.60
CA PHE A 39 7.06 -12.04 8.71
C PHE A 39 8.23 -12.98 8.39
N CYS A 40 9.42 -12.64 8.89
CA CYS A 40 10.66 -13.33 8.55
C CYS A 40 11.41 -13.77 9.80
N ALA A 41 11.98 -14.97 9.77
CA ALA A 41 12.96 -15.43 10.74
C ALA A 41 14.37 -15.10 10.22
N PHE A 42 15.19 -14.47 11.05
CA PHE A 42 16.54 -14.06 10.67
C PHE A 42 17.59 -14.89 11.38
N ARG A 43 18.69 -15.21 10.69
CA ARG A 43 19.88 -15.75 11.35
C ARG A 43 20.52 -14.65 12.21
N LYS A 44 20.87 -14.96 13.46
CA LYS A 44 21.50 -14.00 14.39
C LYS A 44 22.73 -13.30 13.79
N LYS A 45 23.54 -14.00 13.00
CA LYS A 45 24.72 -13.43 12.33
C LYS A 45 24.37 -12.27 11.37
N VAL A 46 23.27 -12.40 10.63
CA VAL A 46 22.82 -11.38 9.66
C VAL A 46 22.44 -10.11 10.41
N LEU A 47 21.68 -10.23 11.50
CA LEU A 47 21.30 -9.07 12.32
C LEU A 47 22.47 -8.39 13.02
N ARG A 48 23.51 -9.15 13.39
CA ARG A 48 24.75 -8.60 13.96
C ARG A 48 25.55 -7.80 12.93
N GLU A 49 25.53 -8.21 11.68
CA GLU A 49 26.25 -7.55 10.60
C GLU A 49 25.55 -6.27 10.13
N VAL A 50 24.25 -6.34 9.83
CA VAL A 50 23.52 -5.20 9.25
C VAL A 50 22.97 -4.25 10.32
N GLY A 51 22.90 -4.69 11.57
CA GLY A 51 22.25 -4.00 12.68
C GLY A 51 20.75 -4.34 12.83
N LEU A 52 20.19 -4.03 14.00
CA LEU A 52 18.77 -4.24 14.33
C LEU A 52 17.86 -3.21 13.62
N ASN A 53 16.59 -3.11 14.03
CA ASN A 53 15.66 -2.11 13.49
C ASN A 53 16.15 -0.69 13.74
N ASP A 54 16.03 0.18 12.74
CA ASP A 54 16.35 1.60 12.91
C ASP A 54 15.27 2.28 13.79
N PRO A 55 15.62 2.84 14.96
CA PRO A 55 14.67 3.49 15.85
C PRO A 55 14.02 4.74 15.25
N LYS A 56 14.58 5.32 14.18
CA LYS A 56 14.00 6.46 13.46
C LYS A 56 12.71 6.10 12.71
N PHE A 57 12.51 4.82 12.39
CA PHE A 57 11.28 4.33 11.78
C PHE A 57 10.30 3.90 12.87
N LYS A 58 9.15 4.58 13.00
CA LYS A 58 8.03 4.11 13.84
C LYS A 58 7.12 3.12 13.10
N VAL A 59 7.19 3.12 11.77
CA VAL A 59 6.47 2.24 10.85
C VAL A 59 7.42 1.88 9.72
N GLY A 60 7.40 0.62 9.25
CA GLY A 60 8.25 0.15 8.15
C GLY A 60 9.68 -0.21 8.57
N GLN A 61 9.91 -0.44 9.88
CA GLN A 61 11.19 -0.92 10.41
C GLN A 61 11.62 -2.23 9.75
N ASP A 62 10.66 -3.14 9.57
CA ASP A 62 10.83 -4.41 8.88
C ASP A 62 11.28 -4.21 7.42
N ALA A 63 10.59 -3.34 6.69
CA ALA A 63 10.92 -3.01 5.30
C ALA A 63 12.30 -2.37 5.16
N GLU A 64 12.69 -1.49 6.09
CA GLU A 64 14.01 -0.84 6.11
C GLU A 64 15.11 -1.87 6.39
N LEU A 65 14.91 -2.75 7.38
CA LEU A 65 15.84 -3.84 7.69
C LEU A 65 15.97 -4.79 6.49
N ASN A 66 14.88 -5.11 5.80
CA ASN A 66 14.90 -5.92 4.58
C ASN A 66 15.80 -5.31 3.49
N ILE A 67 15.76 -3.98 3.32
CA ILE A 67 16.61 -3.27 2.37
C ILE A 67 18.09 -3.42 2.76
N ARG A 68 18.44 -3.19 4.03
CA ARG A 68 19.84 -3.33 4.50
C ARG A 68 20.36 -4.76 4.35
N ILE A 69 19.55 -5.75 4.69
CA ILE A 69 19.89 -7.18 4.51
C ILE A 69 20.20 -7.48 3.05
N ARG A 70 19.38 -6.99 2.11
CA ARG A 70 19.64 -7.16 0.68
C ARG A 70 20.88 -6.44 0.18
N LYS A 71 21.12 -5.22 0.66
CA LYS A 71 22.33 -4.45 0.32
C LYS A 71 23.60 -5.15 0.79
N ALA A 72 23.53 -5.91 1.87
CA ALA A 72 24.61 -6.79 2.33
C ALA A 72 24.72 -8.12 1.55
N GLY A 73 23.96 -8.30 0.46
CA GLY A 73 24.05 -9.47 -0.42
C GLY A 73 23.22 -10.68 0.01
N TYR A 74 22.49 -10.59 1.12
CA TYR A 74 21.62 -11.67 1.58
C TYR A 74 20.32 -11.75 0.78
N LYS A 75 19.74 -12.96 0.71
CA LYS A 75 18.49 -13.25 0.00
C LYS A 75 17.41 -13.71 0.97
N PHE A 76 16.16 -13.36 0.68
CA PHE A 76 15.00 -13.85 1.42
C PHE A 76 14.38 -15.05 0.74
N LEU A 77 14.28 -16.18 1.43
CA LEU A 77 13.55 -17.35 0.95
C LEU A 77 12.11 -17.29 1.48
N TYR A 78 11.14 -17.18 0.58
CA TYR A 78 9.74 -17.42 0.90
C TYR A 78 9.45 -18.92 0.84
N THR A 79 8.67 -19.44 1.81
CA THR A 79 8.12 -20.80 1.74
C THR A 79 6.65 -20.81 2.11
N PRO A 80 5.78 -21.47 1.31
CA PRO A 80 4.36 -21.63 1.65
C PRO A 80 4.13 -22.66 2.76
N LYS A 81 5.17 -23.37 3.21
CA LYS A 81 5.09 -24.38 4.28
C LYS A 81 4.96 -23.77 5.67
N THR A 82 5.28 -22.49 5.82
CA THR A 82 5.12 -21.75 7.08
C THR A 82 4.19 -20.57 6.88
N PHE A 83 3.30 -20.35 7.84
CA PHE A 83 2.34 -19.24 7.78
C PHE A 83 2.08 -18.70 9.18
N VAL A 84 1.63 -17.45 9.20
CA VAL A 84 1.18 -16.78 10.43
C VAL A 84 -0.23 -16.24 10.22
N TRP A 85 -1.03 -16.30 11.27
CA TRP A 85 -2.35 -15.70 11.26
C TRP A 85 -2.21 -14.19 11.45
N TYR A 86 -2.50 -13.43 10.39
CA TYR A 86 -2.47 -11.97 10.42
C TYR A 86 -3.88 -11.38 10.46
N TYR A 87 -4.16 -10.62 11.52
CA TYR A 87 -5.42 -9.90 11.67
C TYR A 87 -5.38 -8.56 10.93
N LYS A 88 -6.07 -8.49 9.79
CA LYS A 88 -6.27 -7.24 9.04
C LYS A 88 -7.23 -6.31 9.79
N ARG A 89 -7.22 -5.03 9.45
CA ARG A 89 -8.13 -4.03 10.02
C ARG A 89 -9.59 -4.41 9.75
N SER A 90 -10.48 -4.07 10.66
CA SER A 90 -11.91 -4.40 10.59
C SER A 90 -12.79 -3.16 10.40
N THR A 91 -12.22 -1.96 10.37
CA THR A 91 -12.92 -0.70 10.20
C THR A 91 -12.26 0.15 9.11
N PHE A 92 -13.05 0.99 8.43
CA PHE A 92 -12.53 1.94 7.44
C PHE A 92 -11.56 2.96 8.05
N SER A 93 -11.82 3.44 9.27
CA SER A 93 -10.90 4.34 9.99
C SER A 93 -9.55 3.68 10.28
N GLY A 94 -9.58 2.41 10.71
CA GLY A 94 -8.37 1.62 10.94
C GLY A 94 -7.60 1.36 9.65
N PHE A 95 -8.31 1.14 8.54
CA PHE A 95 -7.73 0.96 7.21
C PHE A 95 -7.11 2.26 6.67
N PHE A 96 -7.81 3.39 6.77
CA PHE A 96 -7.27 4.72 6.45
C PHE A 96 -5.97 4.98 7.21
N ALA A 97 -5.97 4.81 8.53
CA ALA A 97 -4.78 5.02 9.36
C ALA A 97 -3.63 4.07 9.00
N GLN A 98 -3.92 2.86 8.52
CA GLN A 98 -2.90 1.93 8.02
C GLN A 98 -2.29 2.44 6.72
N MET A 99 -3.11 2.83 5.75
CA MET A 99 -2.66 3.28 4.42
C MET A 99 -1.91 4.61 4.50
N PHE A 100 -2.35 5.54 5.35
CA PHE A 100 -1.60 6.76 5.67
C PHE A 100 -0.20 6.46 6.19
N ARG A 101 -0.10 5.54 7.17
CA ARG A 101 1.20 5.13 7.73
C ARG A 101 2.09 4.46 6.69
N TYR A 102 1.53 3.73 5.73
CA TYR A 102 2.28 3.12 4.63
C TYR A 102 2.84 4.17 3.67
N GLY A 103 2.04 5.16 3.27
CA GLY A 103 2.51 6.29 2.46
C GLY A 103 3.63 7.05 3.16
N TRP A 104 3.42 7.41 4.44
CA TRP A 104 4.40 8.12 5.25
C TRP A 104 5.72 7.34 5.39
N ALA A 105 5.63 6.05 5.72
CA ALA A 105 6.81 5.19 5.84
C ALA A 105 7.55 5.06 4.50
N ARG A 106 6.82 4.99 3.37
CA ARG A 106 7.43 4.92 2.03
C ARG A 106 8.22 6.18 1.69
N ALA A 107 7.68 7.37 1.98
CA ALA A 107 8.39 8.61 1.72
C ALA A 107 9.72 8.68 2.52
N LYS A 108 9.68 8.32 3.80
CA LYS A 108 10.89 8.22 4.65
C LYS A 108 11.86 7.16 4.15
N MET A 109 11.35 6.03 3.66
CA MET A 109 12.16 4.96 3.10
C MET A 109 12.94 5.43 1.87
N ILE A 110 12.25 6.08 0.92
CA ILE A 110 12.87 6.60 -0.30
C ILE A 110 13.90 7.69 0.04
N ARG A 111 13.62 8.54 1.03
CA ARG A 111 14.58 9.54 1.50
C ARG A 111 15.87 8.91 2.05
N LYS A 112 15.77 7.81 2.80
CA LYS A 112 16.94 7.10 3.38
C LYS A 112 17.64 6.18 2.37
N HIS A 113 16.88 5.57 1.47
CA HIS A 113 17.35 4.62 0.46
C HIS A 113 16.82 5.01 -0.93
N PRO A 114 17.36 6.06 -1.56
CA PRO A 114 16.85 6.58 -2.84
C PRO A 114 16.86 5.56 -3.98
N ASP A 115 17.83 4.65 -3.95
CA ASP A 115 17.99 3.52 -4.86
C ASP A 115 16.82 2.51 -4.82
N THR A 116 16.00 2.55 -3.77
CA THR A 116 14.81 1.71 -3.63
C THR A 116 13.56 2.33 -4.25
N SER A 117 13.65 3.55 -4.77
CA SER A 117 12.54 4.24 -5.41
C SER A 117 12.04 3.48 -6.65
N ARG A 118 10.72 3.34 -6.76
CA ARG A 118 10.05 2.72 -7.92
C ARG A 118 8.90 3.60 -8.33
N ILE A 119 8.69 3.76 -9.64
CA ILE A 119 7.66 4.65 -10.19
C ILE A 119 6.26 4.33 -9.66
N PHE A 120 5.98 3.06 -9.39
CA PHE A 120 4.66 2.64 -8.93
C PHE A 120 4.33 3.09 -7.49
N TYR A 121 5.32 3.43 -6.66
CA TYR A 121 5.07 4.01 -5.33
C TYR A 121 4.43 5.40 -5.41
N PHE A 122 4.57 6.09 -6.55
CA PHE A 122 4.05 7.43 -6.74
C PHE A 122 2.63 7.43 -7.31
N GLY A 123 2.11 6.30 -7.80
CA GLY A 123 0.76 6.22 -8.39
C GLY A 123 -0.34 6.79 -7.49
N PRO A 124 -0.51 6.30 -6.25
CA PRO A 124 -1.49 6.83 -5.31
C PRO A 124 -1.24 8.29 -4.91
N THR A 125 0.02 8.71 -4.84
CA THR A 125 0.42 10.10 -4.54
C THR A 125 0.04 11.04 -5.68
N ILE A 126 0.35 10.69 -6.93
CA ILE A 126 -0.03 11.45 -8.13
C ILE A 126 -1.56 11.56 -8.21
N PHE A 127 -2.27 10.44 -8.03
CA PHE A 127 -3.73 10.42 -7.97
C PHE A 127 -4.26 11.44 -6.95
N THR A 128 -3.74 11.40 -5.71
CA THR A 128 -4.16 12.28 -4.62
C THR A 128 -3.87 13.76 -4.94
N THR A 129 -2.67 14.06 -5.44
CA THR A 129 -2.28 15.43 -5.81
C THR A 129 -3.14 15.98 -6.93
N VAL A 130 -3.38 15.20 -8.00
CA VAL A 130 -4.23 15.60 -9.13
C VAL A 130 -5.67 15.85 -8.66
N LEU A 131 -6.21 14.95 -7.83
CA LEU A 131 -7.56 15.11 -7.29
C LEU A 131 -7.70 16.39 -6.46
N ILE A 132 -6.77 16.66 -5.54
CA ILE A 132 -6.79 17.89 -4.73
C ILE A 132 -6.66 19.13 -5.62
N ALA A 133 -5.74 19.12 -6.60
CA ALA A 133 -5.55 20.24 -7.51
C ALA A 133 -6.81 20.53 -8.35
N LEU A 134 -7.46 19.48 -8.87
CA LEU A 134 -8.71 19.61 -9.63
C LEU A 134 -9.86 20.13 -8.76
N ILE A 135 -10.00 19.66 -7.52
CA ILE A 135 -11.01 20.17 -6.58
C ILE A 135 -10.82 21.67 -6.34
N LEU A 136 -9.59 22.12 -6.07
CA LEU A 136 -9.29 23.53 -5.82
C LEU A 136 -9.51 24.39 -7.08
N ALA A 137 -9.13 23.90 -8.26
CA ALA A 137 -9.33 24.62 -9.53
C ALA A 137 -10.82 24.70 -9.93
N ALA A 138 -11.60 23.66 -9.64
CA ALA A 138 -13.03 23.60 -9.95
C ALA A 138 -13.86 24.67 -9.22
N LEU A 139 -13.33 25.26 -8.14
CA LEU A 139 -13.95 26.39 -7.43
C LEU A 139 -14.03 27.66 -8.29
N LYS A 140 -13.18 27.79 -9.32
CA LYS A 140 -13.04 29.02 -10.12
C LYS A 140 -13.19 28.81 -11.62
N SER A 141 -13.24 27.57 -12.11
CA SER A 141 -13.18 27.28 -13.55
C SER A 141 -14.14 26.16 -13.97
N ASN A 142 -15.00 26.45 -14.93
CA ASN A 142 -15.91 25.46 -15.55
C ASN A 142 -15.12 24.32 -16.24
N LEU A 143 -13.99 24.65 -16.90
CA LEU A 143 -13.11 23.62 -17.46
C LEU A 143 -12.59 22.66 -16.38
N ALA A 144 -12.14 23.17 -15.23
CA ALA A 144 -11.70 22.34 -14.12
C ALA A 144 -12.83 21.51 -13.51
N GLN A 145 -14.07 22.01 -13.45
CA GLN A 145 -15.24 21.23 -13.04
C GLN A 145 -15.49 20.06 -14.00
N PHE A 146 -15.44 20.31 -15.31
CA PHE A 146 -15.56 19.27 -16.33
C PHE A 146 -14.45 18.23 -16.20
N LEU A 147 -13.19 18.66 -16.05
CA LEU A 147 -12.05 17.76 -15.88
C LEU A 147 -12.13 16.96 -14.59
N LEU A 148 -12.59 17.56 -13.49
CA LEU A 148 -12.85 16.87 -12.24
C LEU A 148 -13.93 15.80 -12.42
N ALA A 149 -15.06 16.14 -13.05
CA ALA A 149 -16.13 15.18 -13.33
C ALA A 149 -15.63 14.01 -14.19
N LEU A 150 -14.89 14.30 -15.26
CA LEU A 150 -14.28 13.29 -16.13
C LEU A 150 -13.32 12.38 -15.36
N PHE A 151 -12.45 12.98 -14.52
CA PHE A 151 -11.51 12.24 -13.68
C PHE A 151 -12.23 11.30 -12.70
N LEU A 152 -13.26 11.79 -12.02
CA LEU A 152 -14.07 11.00 -11.08
C LEU A 152 -14.82 9.86 -11.79
N ILE A 153 -15.35 10.10 -12.98
CA ILE A 153 -16.04 9.08 -13.78
C ILE A 153 -15.07 7.99 -14.23
N ILE A 154 -13.92 8.36 -14.80
CA ILE A 154 -12.92 7.40 -15.29
C ILE A 154 -12.41 6.55 -14.13
N TYR A 155 -11.92 7.19 -13.07
CA TYR A 155 -11.35 6.48 -11.94
C TYR A 155 -12.42 5.70 -11.16
N GLY A 156 -13.62 6.28 -10.98
CA GLY A 156 -14.76 5.59 -10.39
C GLY A 156 -15.16 4.34 -11.17
N GLY A 157 -15.16 4.40 -12.51
CA GLY A 157 -15.39 3.26 -13.39
C GLY A 157 -14.31 2.18 -13.25
N MET A 158 -13.03 2.56 -13.16
CA MET A 158 -11.92 1.63 -12.91
C MET A 158 -12.06 0.91 -11.56
N VAL A 159 -12.36 1.67 -10.50
CA VAL A 159 -12.57 1.14 -9.15
C VAL A 159 -13.79 0.23 -9.10
N LEU A 160 -14.89 0.61 -9.74
CA LEU A 160 -16.11 -0.20 -9.82
C LEU A 160 -15.85 -1.51 -10.57
N SER A 161 -15.21 -1.44 -11.74
CA SER A 161 -14.83 -2.62 -12.53
C SER A 161 -13.92 -3.57 -11.72
N SER A 162 -12.90 -3.04 -11.04
CA SER A 162 -12.03 -3.83 -10.17
C SER A 162 -12.78 -4.45 -8.98
N SER A 163 -13.77 -3.73 -8.43
CA SER A 163 -14.61 -4.19 -7.32
C SER A 163 -15.53 -5.33 -7.75
N ILE A 164 -16.19 -5.20 -8.90
CA ILE A 164 -17.09 -6.24 -9.47
C ILE A 164 -16.31 -7.53 -9.75
N ARG A 165 -15.14 -7.43 -10.40
CA ARG A 165 -14.29 -8.59 -10.74
C ARG A 165 -13.82 -9.42 -9.54
N ARG A 166 -13.94 -8.88 -8.32
CA ARG A 166 -13.40 -9.47 -7.08
C ARG A 166 -14.46 -9.79 -6.04
N ALA A 167 -15.70 -9.37 -6.30
CA ALA A 167 -16.79 -9.48 -5.35
C ALA A 167 -17.64 -10.71 -5.61
N ASN A 168 -18.17 -11.28 -4.53
CA ASN A 168 -19.17 -12.34 -4.56
C ASN A 168 -20.58 -11.84 -4.15
N SER A 169 -20.73 -10.53 -3.88
CA SER A 169 -21.99 -9.91 -3.47
C SER A 169 -21.96 -8.40 -3.70
N VAL A 170 -23.14 -7.78 -3.88
CA VAL A 170 -23.28 -6.32 -4.01
C VAL A 170 -22.69 -5.59 -2.81
N ARG A 171 -22.92 -6.11 -1.59
CA ARG A 171 -22.32 -5.57 -0.36
C ARG A 171 -20.79 -5.52 -0.44
N PHE A 172 -20.17 -6.56 -0.99
CA PHE A 172 -18.72 -6.60 -1.20
C PHE A 172 -18.27 -5.58 -2.25
N VAL A 173 -18.99 -5.45 -3.37
CA VAL A 173 -18.70 -4.44 -4.40
C VAL A 173 -18.66 -3.05 -3.79
N LEU A 174 -19.70 -2.67 -3.03
CA LEU A 174 -19.79 -1.36 -2.38
C LEU A 174 -18.64 -1.13 -1.39
N ALA A 175 -18.35 -2.11 -0.54
CA ALA A 175 -17.27 -1.99 0.43
C ALA A 175 -15.89 -1.89 -0.25
N ALA A 176 -15.65 -2.67 -1.31
CA ALA A 176 -14.41 -2.63 -2.08
C ALA A 176 -14.26 -1.29 -2.82
N PHE A 177 -15.35 -0.77 -3.39
CA PHE A 177 -15.38 0.52 -4.06
C PHE A 177 -14.84 1.62 -3.14
N PHE A 178 -15.41 1.78 -1.94
CA PHE A 178 -14.93 2.77 -0.98
C PHE A 178 -13.52 2.47 -0.45
N ALA A 179 -13.16 1.20 -0.30
CA ALA A 179 -11.83 0.82 0.16
C ALA A 179 -10.72 1.25 -0.83
N TYR A 180 -10.92 1.15 -2.15
CA TYR A 180 -9.94 1.65 -3.12
C TYR A 180 -9.69 3.16 -2.98
N TRP A 181 -10.76 3.95 -2.89
CA TRP A 181 -10.65 5.40 -2.67
C TRP A 181 -9.87 5.72 -1.40
N ILE A 182 -10.21 5.04 -0.30
CA ILE A 182 -9.52 5.21 0.99
C ILE A 182 -8.06 4.79 0.88
N GLU A 183 -7.75 3.68 0.22
CA GLU A 183 -6.38 3.21 0.04
C GLU A 183 -5.51 4.24 -0.66
N HIS A 184 -5.95 4.74 -1.83
CA HIS A 184 -5.15 5.68 -2.62
C HIS A 184 -5.07 7.07 -1.99
N LEU A 185 -6.19 7.60 -1.47
CA LEU A 185 -6.21 8.88 -0.78
C LEU A 185 -5.34 8.86 0.47
N ALA A 186 -5.56 7.90 1.37
CA ALA A 186 -4.84 7.85 2.64
C ALA A 186 -3.34 7.64 2.41
N TYR A 187 -2.97 6.74 1.50
CA TYR A 187 -1.57 6.54 1.12
C TYR A 187 -0.97 7.82 0.56
N GLY A 188 -1.62 8.46 -0.43
CA GLY A 188 -1.08 9.65 -1.07
C GLY A 188 -0.89 10.82 -0.10
N ILE A 189 -1.88 11.07 0.75
CA ILE A 189 -1.78 12.06 1.84
C ILE A 189 -0.62 11.72 2.77
N GLY A 190 -0.52 10.46 3.20
CA GLY A 190 0.56 9.99 4.07
C GLY A 190 1.94 10.17 3.44
N PHE A 191 2.07 9.88 2.15
CA PHE A 191 3.31 10.04 1.39
C PHE A 191 3.72 11.52 1.31
N LEU A 192 2.80 12.41 0.92
CA LEU A 192 3.07 13.85 0.86
C LEU A 192 3.51 14.38 2.23
N TYR A 193 2.78 14.01 3.29
CA TYR A 193 3.12 14.39 4.66
C TYR A 193 4.52 13.90 5.07
N GLY A 194 4.86 12.63 4.77
CA GLY A 194 6.16 12.05 5.06
C GLY A 194 7.31 12.55 4.19
N ALA A 195 7.02 13.15 3.03
CA ALA A 195 8.03 13.78 2.19
C ALA A 195 8.47 15.13 2.76
N ILE A 196 7.54 15.87 3.39
CA ILE A 196 7.76 17.21 3.94
C ILE A 196 8.31 17.16 5.39
N ASN A 197 8.01 16.08 6.15
CA ASN A 197 8.43 15.88 7.56
C ASN A 197 9.48 14.78 7.75
#